data_AF-A0A6B0TRB8-F1
#
_entry.id   AF-A0A6B0TRB8-F1
#
_cell.length_a   1.000
_cell.length_b   1.000
_cell.length_c   1.000
_cell.angle_alpha   90.00
_cell.angle_beta   90.00
_cell.angle_gamma   90.00
#
_symmetry.space_group_name_H-M   'P 1'
#
loop_
_entity.id
_entity.type
_entity.pdbx_description
1 polymer ?
#
loop_
_entity_poly.entity_id
_entity_poly.type
_entity_poly.pdbx_seq_one_letter_code
_entity_poly.pdbx_strand_id
1 'polypeptide(L)'
;MLVKSLTETFSVAPQIAAEEVSHVAQTGFTTLVNNRPDGEVPDGLQSADMAAAAERAGLAYHYIPIVPGQMGPAEVAALRDVIKGASGPILAYCRSGTRSATLWALAEAPTREAGEIVDRAAKAGYDLSGMQPMLAAQAAG
;
A
#
# COMPACT_ATOMS: atom_id res chain seq x y z
N MET A 1 1.16 15.20 5.68
CA MET A 1 1.36 13.81 5.22
C MET A 1 2.73 13.24 5.59
N LEU A 2 2.79 12.04 6.18
CA LEU A 2 4.04 11.29 6.45
C LEU A 2 4.18 10.13 5.45
N VAL A 3 4.87 10.35 4.35
CA VAL A 3 5.12 9.32 3.33
C VAL A 3 6.43 8.60 3.64
N LYS A 4 6.42 7.28 3.52
CA LYS A 4 7.59 6.42 3.75
C LYS A 4 7.81 5.50 2.56
N SER A 5 8.94 5.64 1.89
CA SER A 5 9.26 4.86 0.70
C SER A 5 9.80 3.48 1.04
N LEU A 6 9.24 2.43 0.44
CA LEU A 6 9.74 1.05 0.52
C LEU A 6 10.65 0.74 -0.67
N THR A 7 10.27 1.27 -1.84
CA THR A 7 11.07 1.29 -3.07
C THR A 7 10.97 2.66 -3.73
N GLU A 8 11.67 2.86 -4.84
CA GLU A 8 11.55 4.07 -5.67
C GLU A 8 10.14 4.23 -6.26
N THR A 9 9.41 3.13 -6.43
CA THR A 9 8.09 3.08 -7.09
C THR A 9 6.93 2.79 -6.14
N PHE A 10 7.20 2.45 -4.88
CA PHE A 10 6.17 2.09 -3.90
C PHE A 10 6.44 2.75 -2.55
N SER A 11 5.49 3.57 -2.11
CA SER A 11 5.51 4.25 -0.82
C SER A 11 4.26 3.94 -0.02
N VAL A 12 4.38 4.06 1.30
CA VAL A 12 3.26 3.89 2.23
C VAL A 12 3.05 5.12 3.11
N ALA A 13 1.82 5.30 3.60
CA ALA A 13 1.47 6.38 4.50
C ALA A 13 0.45 5.94 5.58
N PRO A 14 0.37 6.67 6.73
CA PRO A 14 -0.81 6.62 7.58
C PRO A 14 -2.03 7.21 6.83
N GLN A 15 -3.17 7.30 7.52
CA GLN A 15 -4.38 7.88 6.94
C GLN A 15 -4.08 9.25 6.30
N ILE A 16 -4.56 9.44 5.08
CA ILE A 16 -4.57 10.72 4.38
C ILE A 16 -6.01 11.24 4.28
N ALA A 17 -6.16 12.56 4.14
CA ALA A 17 -7.44 13.20 3.87
C ALA A 17 -7.68 13.42 2.36
N ALA A 18 -8.94 13.57 1.96
CA ALA A 18 -9.31 13.78 0.56
C ALA A 18 -8.67 15.05 -0.04
N GLU A 19 -8.48 16.08 0.78
CA GLU A 19 -7.85 17.36 0.39
C GLU A 19 -6.35 17.19 0.08
N GLU A 20 -5.69 16.24 0.74
CA GLU A 20 -4.26 15.96 0.54
C GLU A 20 -4.00 15.19 -0.77
N VAL A 21 -5.02 14.59 -1.40
CA VAL A 21 -4.87 13.75 -2.61
C VAL A 21 -4.33 14.55 -3.80
N SER A 22 -4.70 15.83 -3.92
CA SER A 22 -4.15 16.72 -4.96
C SER A 22 -2.64 16.91 -4.81
N HIS A 23 -2.14 16.99 -3.58
CA HIS A 23 -0.71 17.08 -3.28
C HIS A 23 0.01 15.75 -3.56
N VAL A 24 -0.64 14.60 -3.31
CA VAL A 24 -0.12 13.28 -3.72
C VAL A 24 0.17 13.26 -5.23
N ALA A 25 -0.76 13.70 -6.07
CA ALA A 25 -0.54 13.76 -7.51
C ALA A 25 0.60 14.72 -7.91
N GLN A 26 0.66 15.90 -7.29
CA GLN A 26 1.70 16.90 -7.57
C GLN A 26 3.11 16.43 -7.19
N THR A 27 3.23 15.47 -6.27
CA THR A 27 4.51 14.86 -5.88
C THR A 27 4.95 13.70 -6.78
N GLY A 28 4.19 13.43 -7.85
CA GLY A 28 4.57 12.49 -8.91
C GLY A 28 4.01 11.09 -8.75
N PHE A 29 3.18 10.84 -7.72
CA PHE A 29 2.43 9.59 -7.64
C PHE A 29 1.38 9.55 -8.75
N THR A 30 1.12 8.34 -9.25
CA THR A 30 0.13 8.09 -10.32
C THR A 30 -1.02 7.21 -9.85
N THR A 31 -0.80 6.47 -8.76
CA THR A 31 -1.73 5.46 -8.25
C THR A 31 -1.87 5.58 -6.74
N LEU A 32 -3.10 5.55 -6.24
CA LEU A 32 -3.46 5.57 -4.83
C LEU A 32 -4.13 4.23 -4.46
N VAL A 33 -3.58 3.54 -3.46
CA VAL A 33 -4.13 2.29 -2.93
C VAL A 33 -4.64 2.52 -1.51
N ASN A 34 -5.93 2.29 -1.29
CA ASN A 34 -6.55 2.35 0.03
C ASN A 34 -6.66 0.94 0.63
N ASN A 35 -5.92 0.68 1.70
CA ASN A 35 -5.96 -0.58 2.45
C ASN A 35 -6.75 -0.50 3.76
N ARG A 36 -7.49 0.59 3.98
CA ARG A 36 -8.32 0.76 5.18
C ARG A 36 -9.79 0.54 4.86
N PRO A 37 -10.47 -0.42 5.51
CA PRO A 37 -11.90 -0.61 5.36
C PRO A 37 -12.71 0.62 5.78
N ASP A 38 -13.76 0.94 5.03
CA ASP A 38 -14.67 2.07 5.31
C ASP A 38 -15.30 2.01 6.70
N GLY A 39 -15.60 0.81 7.20
CA GLY A 39 -16.13 0.62 8.56
C GLY A 39 -15.19 1.10 9.69
N GLU A 40 -13.94 1.46 9.40
CA GLU A 40 -12.99 2.02 10.37
C GLU A 40 -12.88 3.56 10.33
N VAL A 41 -13.62 4.24 9.44
CA VAL A 41 -13.48 5.69 9.19
C VAL A 41 -14.83 6.38 9.07
N PRO A 42 -14.91 7.68 9.42
CA PRO A 42 -16.10 8.48 9.15
C PRO A 42 -16.26 8.78 7.65
N ASP A 43 -17.44 9.27 7.28
CA ASP A 43 -17.70 9.87 5.98
C ASP A 43 -16.66 10.98 5.67
N GLY A 44 -16.34 11.18 4.39
CA GLY A 44 -15.26 12.06 3.94
C GLY A 44 -13.88 11.37 3.91
N LEU A 45 -13.70 10.27 4.63
CA LEU A 45 -12.49 9.43 4.57
C LEU A 45 -12.75 8.03 3.99
N GLN A 46 -14.01 7.72 3.68
CA GLN A 46 -14.41 6.47 3.05
C GLN A 46 -13.94 6.40 1.60
N SER A 47 -13.91 5.19 1.07
CA SER A 47 -13.37 4.88 -0.23
C SER A 47 -14.03 5.68 -1.36
N ALA A 48 -15.34 5.93 -1.29
CA ALA A 48 -16.05 6.72 -2.29
C ALA A 48 -15.55 8.16 -2.37
N ASP A 49 -15.35 8.82 -1.22
CA ASP A 49 -14.84 10.20 -1.15
C ASP A 49 -13.39 10.27 -1.64
N MET A 50 -12.56 9.31 -1.21
CA MET A 50 -11.17 9.20 -1.60
C MET A 50 -10.99 8.89 -3.09
N ALA A 51 -11.86 8.04 -3.65
CA ALA A 51 -11.90 7.73 -5.08
C ALA A 51 -12.25 8.98 -5.89
N ALA A 52 -13.27 9.73 -5.49
CA ALA A 52 -13.66 10.97 -6.16
C ALA A 52 -12.53 12.02 -6.08
N ALA A 53 -11.78 12.09 -4.97
CA ALA A 53 -10.62 12.97 -4.85
C ALA A 53 -9.46 12.53 -5.75
N ALA A 54 -9.19 11.22 -5.83
CA ALA A 54 -8.16 10.66 -6.71
C ALA A 54 -8.49 10.91 -8.19
N GLU A 55 -9.73 10.69 -8.60
CA GLU A 55 -10.21 10.97 -9.96
C GLU A 55 -10.00 12.45 -10.34
N ARG A 56 -10.43 13.38 -9.47
CA ARG A 56 -10.20 14.83 -9.67
C ARG A 56 -8.72 15.20 -9.78
N ALA A 57 -7.84 14.45 -9.11
CA ALA A 57 -6.40 14.66 -9.13
C ALA A 57 -5.68 13.91 -10.27
N GLY A 58 -6.41 13.12 -11.07
CA GLY A 58 -5.82 12.32 -12.16
C GLY A 58 -5.06 11.09 -11.68
N LEU A 59 -5.34 10.59 -10.49
CA LEU A 59 -4.75 9.37 -9.93
C LEU A 59 -5.62 8.15 -10.22
N ALA A 60 -5.00 7.03 -10.60
CA ALA A 60 -5.65 5.74 -10.52
C ALA A 60 -5.95 5.40 -9.05
N TYR A 61 -7.15 4.91 -8.77
CA TYR A 61 -7.56 4.57 -7.40
C TYR A 61 -7.92 3.10 -7.27
N HIS A 62 -7.35 2.45 -6.25
CA HIS A 62 -7.65 1.05 -5.94
C HIS A 62 -8.03 0.90 -4.47
N TYR A 63 -9.20 0.32 -4.24
CA TYR A 63 -9.65 -0.04 -2.90
C TYR A 63 -9.40 -1.53 -2.65
N ILE A 64 -8.44 -1.83 -1.78
CA ILE A 64 -8.06 -3.18 -1.38
C ILE A 64 -8.14 -3.25 0.15
N PRO A 65 -9.35 -3.23 0.75
CA PRO A 65 -9.53 -3.11 2.18
C PRO A 65 -8.98 -4.33 2.91
N ILE A 66 -8.14 -4.11 3.92
CA ILE A 66 -7.62 -5.19 4.75
C ILE A 66 -8.27 -5.12 6.12
N VAL A 67 -9.26 -5.99 6.32
CA VAL A 67 -9.87 -6.23 7.62
C VAL A 67 -8.84 -6.91 8.53
N PRO A 68 -8.73 -6.51 9.82
CA PRO A 68 -7.82 -7.16 10.75
C PRO A 68 -7.96 -8.68 10.76
N GLY A 69 -6.85 -9.39 10.55
CA GLY A 69 -6.81 -10.86 10.50
C GLY A 69 -7.24 -11.49 9.16
N GLN A 70 -7.59 -10.70 8.15
CA GLN A 70 -8.06 -11.20 6.84
C GLN A 70 -7.15 -10.84 5.66
N MET A 71 -5.85 -10.58 5.90
CA MET A 71 -4.91 -10.40 4.81
C MET A 71 -4.59 -11.77 4.19
N GLY A 72 -5.02 -12.01 2.95
CA GLY A 72 -4.88 -13.30 2.28
C GLY A 72 -4.45 -13.22 0.82
N PRO A 73 -4.49 -14.36 0.10
CA PRO A 73 -4.04 -14.45 -1.29
C PRO A 73 -4.76 -13.51 -2.25
N ALA A 74 -6.02 -13.18 -1.98
CA ALA A 74 -6.82 -12.29 -2.82
C ALA A 74 -6.29 -10.84 -2.78
N GLU A 75 -6.00 -10.31 -1.59
CA GLU A 75 -5.46 -8.95 -1.44
C GLU A 75 -4.04 -8.87 -2.02
N VAL A 76 -3.25 -9.94 -1.83
CA VAL A 76 -1.90 -10.03 -2.39
C VAL A 76 -1.94 -10.03 -3.92
N ALA A 77 -2.82 -10.83 -4.52
CA ALA A 77 -3.02 -10.85 -5.97
C ALA A 77 -3.49 -9.48 -6.50
N ALA A 78 -4.46 -8.86 -5.83
CA ALA A 78 -4.95 -7.54 -6.20
C ALA A 78 -3.84 -6.49 -6.17
N LEU A 79 -2.99 -6.47 -5.13
CA LEU A 79 -1.88 -5.52 -5.09
C LEU A 79 -0.82 -5.81 -6.17
N ARG A 80 -0.53 -7.09 -6.46
CA ARG A 80 0.39 -7.45 -7.55
C ARG A 80 -0.11 -6.97 -8.90
N ASP A 81 -1.41 -7.06 -9.15
CA ASP A 81 -2.01 -6.56 -10.41
C ASP A 81 -1.92 -5.04 -10.49
N VAL A 82 -2.12 -4.32 -9.38
CA VAL A 82 -1.91 -2.87 -9.32
C VAL A 82 -0.44 -2.52 -9.59
N ILE A 83 0.52 -3.21 -8.95
CA ILE A 83 1.96 -2.96 -9.14
C ILE A 83 2.36 -3.18 -10.60
N LYS A 84 1.85 -4.24 -11.26
CA LYS A 84 2.14 -4.52 -12.67
C LYS A 84 1.49 -3.52 -13.62
N GLY A 85 0.30 -3.02 -13.29
CA GLY A 85 -0.47 -2.09 -14.12
C GLY A 85 -0.14 -0.62 -13.92
N ALA A 86 0.55 -0.26 -12.85
CA ALA A 86 0.86 1.13 -12.53
C ALA A 86 1.85 1.74 -13.54
N SER A 87 1.49 2.90 -14.08
CA SER A 87 2.34 3.66 -15.01
C SER A 87 3.40 4.54 -14.32
N GLY A 88 3.48 4.49 -12.99
CA GLY A 88 4.38 5.32 -12.19
C GLY A 88 4.30 4.98 -10.69
N PRO A 89 4.82 5.87 -9.82
CA PRO A 89 4.87 5.61 -8.38
C PRO A 89 3.49 5.41 -7.76
N ILE A 90 3.43 4.48 -6.81
CA ILE A 90 2.24 4.09 -6.05
C ILE A 90 2.37 4.60 -4.61
N LEU A 91 1.30 5.22 -4.11
CA LEU A 91 1.12 5.48 -2.69
C LEU A 91 0.04 4.57 -2.13
N ALA A 92 0.38 3.70 -1.19
CA ALA A 92 -0.58 2.89 -0.45
C ALA A 92 -0.77 3.41 0.98
N TYR A 93 -2.00 3.49 1.47
CA TYR A 93 -2.26 3.98 2.82
C TYR A 93 -3.24 3.09 3.58
N CYS A 94 -3.16 3.17 4.91
CA CYS A 94 -4.19 2.62 5.78
C CYS A 94 -4.38 3.50 7.03
N ARG A 95 -4.37 2.92 8.24
CA ARG A 95 -4.38 3.70 9.49
C ARG A 95 -2.99 4.24 9.84
N SER A 96 -2.00 3.36 9.88
CA SER A 96 -0.60 3.65 10.25
C SER A 96 0.42 3.37 9.13
N GLY A 97 -0.06 2.88 7.98
CA GLY A 97 0.77 2.35 6.89
C GLY A 97 1.23 0.89 7.08
N THR A 98 1.06 0.30 8.25
CA THR A 98 1.53 -1.07 8.53
C THR A 98 0.87 -2.12 7.63
N ARG A 99 -0.45 -2.07 7.45
CA ARG A 99 -1.17 -3.01 6.56
C ARG A 99 -0.67 -2.94 5.12
N SER A 100 -0.43 -1.72 4.63
CA SER A 100 0.09 -1.48 3.30
C SER A 100 1.52 -2.01 3.14
N ALA A 101 2.39 -1.79 4.13
CA ALA A 101 3.76 -2.32 4.12
C ALA A 101 3.80 -3.85 4.18
N THR A 102 2.96 -4.46 5.02
CA THR A 102 2.81 -5.93 5.11
C THR A 102 2.27 -6.51 3.81
N LEU A 103 1.26 -5.88 3.18
CA LEU A 103 0.71 -6.35 1.92
C LEU A 103 1.73 -6.25 0.79
N TRP A 104 2.47 -5.14 0.72
CA TRP A 104 3.60 -4.98 -0.21
C TRP A 104 4.65 -6.08 -0.02
N ALA A 105 5.03 -6.38 1.22
CA ALA A 105 6.01 -7.42 1.51
C ALA A 105 5.56 -8.80 0.98
N LEU A 106 4.30 -9.17 1.18
CA LEU A 106 3.74 -10.40 0.64
C LEU A 106 3.65 -10.39 -0.89
N ALA A 107 3.30 -9.26 -1.50
CA ALA A 107 3.20 -9.11 -2.94
C ALA A 107 4.56 -9.24 -3.65
N GLU A 108 5.63 -8.75 -3.02
CA GLU A 108 7.00 -8.80 -3.53
C GLU A 108 7.73 -10.11 -3.25
N ALA A 109 7.29 -10.90 -2.27
CA ALA A 109 7.99 -12.10 -1.83
C ALA A 109 8.32 -13.11 -2.95
N PRO A 110 7.47 -13.32 -3.97
CA PRO A 110 7.82 -14.20 -5.10
C PRO A 110 8.90 -13.65 -6.05
N THR A 111 9.25 -12.37 -5.96
CA THR A 111 10.15 -11.70 -6.92
C THR A 111 11.33 -10.96 -6.26
N ARG A 112 11.41 -10.96 -4.92
CA ARG A 112 12.44 -10.27 -4.15
C ARG A 112 12.83 -11.12 -2.94
N GLU A 113 14.13 -11.12 -2.62
CA GLU A 113 14.65 -11.83 -1.47
C GLU A 113 14.00 -11.36 -0.15
N ALA A 114 13.65 -12.32 0.71
CA ALA A 114 12.94 -12.05 1.96
C ALA A 114 13.70 -11.08 2.88
N GLY A 115 15.04 -11.21 2.94
CA GLY A 115 15.89 -10.29 3.71
C GLY A 115 15.83 -8.85 3.18
N GLU A 116 15.81 -8.68 1.86
CA GLU A 116 15.73 -7.35 1.24
C GLU A 116 14.36 -6.69 1.52
N ILE A 117 13.28 -7.47 1.49
CA ILE A 117 11.93 -6.99 1.82
C ILE A 117 11.89 -6.47 3.26
N VAL A 118 12.41 -7.27 4.21
CA VAL A 118 12.47 -6.90 5.64
C VAL A 118 13.31 -5.65 5.84
N ASP A 119 14.49 -5.56 5.23
CA ASP A 119 15.38 -4.41 5.35
C ASP A 119 14.74 -3.12 4.83
N ARG A 120 14.02 -3.19 3.70
CA ARG A 120 13.30 -2.04 3.14
C ARG A 120 12.17 -1.58 4.04
N ALA A 121 11.37 -2.51 4.55
CA ALA A 121 10.31 -2.21 5.50
C ALA A 121 10.89 -1.57 6.79
N ALA A 122 11.97 -2.13 7.33
CA ALA A 122 12.64 -1.63 8.53
C ALA A 122 13.19 -0.21 8.33
N LYS A 123 13.79 0.09 7.16
CA LYS A 123 14.24 1.46 6.80
C LYS A 123 13.09 2.46 6.73
N ALA A 124 11.91 2.01 6.30
CA ALA A 124 10.66 2.78 6.38
C ALA A 124 10.02 2.77 7.78
N GLY A 125 10.67 2.19 8.80
CA GLY A 125 10.15 2.14 10.17
C GLY A 125 8.96 1.19 10.35
N TYR A 126 8.92 0.10 9.59
CA TYR A 126 8.00 -1.02 9.77
C TYR A 126 8.80 -2.29 10.07
N ASP A 127 8.70 -2.81 11.30
CA ASP A 127 9.35 -4.06 11.67
C ASP A 127 8.54 -5.26 11.15
N LEU A 128 9.08 -5.92 10.12
CA LEU A 128 8.54 -7.16 9.55
C LEU A 128 9.48 -8.35 9.75
N SER A 129 10.45 -8.24 10.67
CA SER A 129 11.48 -9.28 10.89
C SER A 129 10.88 -10.66 11.18
N GLY A 130 9.79 -10.72 11.96
CA GLY A 130 9.06 -11.95 12.26
C GLY A 130 8.41 -12.63 11.04
N MET A 131 8.29 -11.94 9.91
CA MET A 131 7.71 -12.49 8.68
C MET A 131 8.75 -13.13 7.76
N GLN A 132 10.05 -12.96 8.01
CA GLN A 132 11.10 -13.39 7.08
C GLN A 132 11.00 -14.87 6.67
N PRO A 133 10.75 -15.85 7.56
CA PRO A 133 10.60 -17.25 7.15
C PRO A 133 9.41 -17.48 6.21
N MET A 134 8.29 -16.79 6.45
CA MET A 134 7.10 -16.87 5.61
C MET A 134 7.33 -16.24 4.24
N LEU A 135 8.00 -15.09 4.19
CA LEU A 135 8.36 -14.42 2.93
C LEU A 135 9.32 -15.30 2.11
N ALA A 136 10.30 -15.93 2.75
CA ALA A 136 11.22 -16.84 2.07
C ALA A 136 10.51 -18.07 1.48
N ALA A 137 9.50 -18.59 2.17
CA ALA A 137 8.69 -19.71 1.65
C ALA A 137 7.89 -19.35 0.39
N GLN A 138 7.52 -18.09 0.21
CA GLN A 138 6.79 -17.60 -0.97
C GLN A 138 7.70 -17.40 -2.20
N ALA A 139 9.01 -17.27 -2.01
CA ALA A 139 9.99 -17.19 -3.10
C ALA A 139 10.32 -18.57 -3.71
N ALA A 140 10.06 -19.64 -2.97
CA ALA A 140 10.39 -21.01 -3.35
C ALA A 140 9.25 -21.75 -4.10
N GLY A 141 8.10 -21.10 -4.31
CA GLY A 141 6.93 -21.65 -4.99
C GLY A 141 6.61 -20.90 -6.28
#